data_AF-A0A212D4L0-F1
#
_entry.id   AF-A0A212D4L0-F1
#
_cell.length_a   1.000
_cell.length_b   1.000
_cell.length_c   1.000
_cell.angle_alpha   90.00
_cell.angle_beta   90.00
_cell.angle_gamma   90.00
#
_symmetry.space_group_name_H-M   'P 1'
#
loop_
_entity.id
_entity.type
_entity.pdbx_description
1 polymer ?
#
loop_
_entity_poly.entity_id
_entity_poly.type
_entity_poly.pdbx_seq_one_letter_code
_entity_poly.pdbx_strand_id
1 'polypeptide(L)'
;MYVMEGHAGSQNQTLYIVLLIVLVMMSLVFGQSELHDPGIIKPEHLNKYLSCYRCLFETKELGCLLGSDTCLVPKGSSCMTLLIKNNSGFETMVSDCRSKEQLSDCSYTRASPVFGFWIFSRCCFQNFCNNPQNRMIYIS
;
A
#
# COMPACT_ATOMS: atom_id res chain seq x y z
N MET A 1 -7.10 13.06 70.79
CA MET A 1 -6.79 13.89 69.61
C MET A 1 -6.24 12.92 68.56
N TYR A 2 -6.90 12.59 67.45
CA TYR A 2 -7.84 13.32 66.60
C TYR A 2 -8.89 12.36 66.00
N VAL A 3 -10.08 12.89 65.74
CA VAL A 3 -11.14 12.33 64.89
C VAL A 3 -10.86 12.78 63.45
N MET A 4 -11.10 11.92 62.45
CA MET A 4 -11.65 12.32 61.14
C MET A 4 -12.46 11.16 60.51
N GLU A 5 -13.70 11.48 60.14
CA GLU A 5 -14.68 10.72 59.33
C GLU A 5 -14.20 10.47 57.88
N GLY A 6 -14.90 9.58 57.14
CA GLY A 6 -15.01 9.75 55.67
C GLY A 6 -15.33 8.52 54.81
N HIS A 7 -16.56 8.49 54.29
CA HIS A 7 -17.15 7.65 53.23
C HIS A 7 -16.39 7.59 51.88
N ALA A 8 -16.83 6.68 50.99
CA ALA A 8 -16.88 6.84 49.50
C ALA A 8 -15.89 6.05 48.59
N GLY A 9 -15.63 4.76 48.85
CA GLY A 9 -14.76 3.94 47.98
C GLY A 9 -15.44 3.05 46.92
N SER A 10 -16.66 2.54 47.18
CA SER A 10 -17.23 1.43 46.38
C SER A 10 -18.20 1.86 45.27
N GLN A 11 -18.93 2.96 45.45
CA GLN A 11 -19.96 3.41 44.50
C GLN A 11 -19.36 3.99 43.21
N ASN A 12 -18.23 4.68 43.33
CA ASN A 12 -17.57 5.36 42.20
C ASN A 12 -16.97 4.37 41.20
N GLN A 13 -16.46 3.23 41.65
CA GLN A 13 -15.94 2.19 40.77
C GLN A 13 -17.04 1.53 39.93
N THR A 14 -18.18 1.21 40.54
CA THR A 14 -19.32 0.64 39.81
C THR A 14 -19.88 1.62 38.78
N LEU A 15 -20.02 2.90 39.15
CA LEU A 15 -20.43 3.96 38.22
C LEU A 15 -19.46 4.11 37.04
N TYR A 16 -18.16 4.04 37.29
CA TYR A 16 -17.15 4.13 36.24
C TYR A 16 -17.21 2.94 35.27
N ILE A 17 -17.38 1.72 35.78
CA ILE A 17 -17.51 0.51 34.95
C ILE A 17 -18.79 0.59 34.10
N VAL A 18 -19.91 1.03 34.67
CA VAL A 18 -21.16 1.21 33.93
C VAL A 18 -21.01 2.28 32.85
N LEU A 19 -20.35 3.40 33.15
CA LEU A 19 -20.07 4.46 32.19
C LEU A 19 -19.21 3.93 31.02
N LEU A 20 -18.18 3.15 31.31
CA LEU A 20 -17.32 2.53 30.28
C LEU A 20 -18.12 1.57 29.39
N ILE A 21 -19.00 0.74 29.97
CA ILE A 21 -19.84 -0.18 29.19
C ILE A 21 -20.79 0.61 28.27
N VAL A 22 -21.44 1.67 28.78
CA VAL A 22 -22.31 2.52 27.96
C VAL A 22 -21.53 3.19 26.84
N LEU A 23 -20.32 3.71 27.11
CA LEU A 23 -19.46 4.31 26.08
C LEU A 23 -19.02 3.29 25.02
N VAL A 24 -18.67 2.06 25.40
CA VAL A 24 -18.32 0.99 24.46
C VAL A 24 -19.53 0.58 23.61
N MET A 25 -20.71 0.43 24.21
CA MET A 25 -21.93 0.10 23.47
C MET A 25 -22.33 1.23 22.52
N MET A 26 -22.21 2.49 22.93
CA MET A 26 -22.40 3.63 22.04
C MET A 26 -21.36 3.64 20.91
N SER A 27 -20.09 3.32 21.20
CA SER A 27 -19.04 3.21 20.17
C SER A 27 -19.32 2.08 19.17
N LEU A 28 -19.89 0.97 19.62
CA LEU A 28 -20.31 -0.16 18.77
C LEU A 28 -21.55 0.17 17.93
N VAL A 29 -22.48 0.96 18.47
CA VAL A 29 -23.72 1.39 17.77
C VAL A 29 -23.46 2.56 16.81
N PHE A 30 -22.55 3.48 17.16
CA PHE A 30 -22.15 4.64 16.34
C PHE A 30 -20.94 4.36 15.44
N GLY A 31 -20.24 3.23 15.61
CA GLY A 31 -19.08 2.81 14.82
C GLY A 31 -19.39 2.38 13.39
N GLN A 32 -20.61 2.63 12.90
CA GLN A 32 -21.00 2.28 11.53
C GLN A 32 -21.79 3.38 10.80
N SER A 33 -21.63 4.63 11.22
CA SER A 33 -22.14 5.78 10.46
C SER A 33 -21.07 6.86 10.32
N GLU A 34 -19.92 6.51 9.74
CA GLU A 34 -19.24 7.46 8.88
C GLU A 34 -19.88 7.34 7.49
N LEU A 35 -20.66 8.37 7.16
CA LEU A 35 -20.89 8.79 5.79
C LEU A 35 -19.54 9.24 5.20
N HIS A 36 -18.63 8.29 4.95
CA HIS A 36 -17.64 8.49 3.91
C HIS A 36 -18.38 8.15 2.64
N ASP A 37 -18.73 9.16 1.84
CA ASP A 37 -19.07 8.95 0.43
C ASP A 37 -17.87 8.18 -0.16
N PRO A 38 -17.95 6.85 -0.35
CA PRO A 38 -16.88 6.15 -0.99
C PRO A 38 -17.23 6.33 -2.44
N GLY A 39 -17.02 7.54 -2.98
CA GLY A 39 -17.47 7.96 -4.30
C GLY A 39 -17.35 6.77 -5.22
N ILE A 40 -18.49 6.11 -5.45
CA ILE A 40 -18.47 4.73 -5.92
C ILE A 40 -17.78 4.85 -7.25
N ILE A 41 -16.56 4.32 -7.34
CA ILE A 41 -15.93 4.12 -8.63
C ILE A 41 -16.87 3.12 -9.29
N LYS A 42 -17.86 3.66 -10.03
CA LYS A 42 -18.79 2.87 -10.81
C LYS A 42 -17.93 1.87 -11.57
N PRO A 43 -18.33 0.60 -11.73
CA PRO A 43 -17.59 -0.37 -12.52
C PRO A 43 -17.18 0.17 -13.92
N GLU A 44 -17.95 1.13 -14.46
CA GLU A 44 -17.64 1.88 -15.68
C GLU A 44 -16.35 2.73 -15.63
N HIS A 45 -15.95 3.25 -14.47
CA HIS A 45 -14.71 4.01 -14.27
C HIS A 45 -13.48 3.11 -14.09
N LEU A 46 -13.63 1.91 -13.51
CA LEU A 46 -12.55 0.92 -13.45
C LEU A 46 -12.06 0.51 -14.83
N ASN A 47 -12.92 0.58 -15.85
CA ASN A 47 -12.56 0.29 -17.22
C ASN A 47 -11.84 1.44 -17.94
N LYS A 48 -11.56 2.58 -17.27
CA LYS A 48 -10.81 3.71 -17.84
C LYS A 48 -9.34 3.74 -17.43
N TYR A 49 -9.00 3.04 -16.34
CA TYR A 49 -7.68 3.06 -15.75
C TYR A 49 -7.03 1.67 -15.80
N LEU A 50 -5.71 1.68 -15.83
CA LEU A 50 -4.85 0.55 -15.57
C LEU A 50 -4.38 0.66 -14.12
N SER A 51 -4.60 -0.40 -13.35
CA SER A 51 -4.12 -0.53 -11.97
C SER A 51 -2.82 -1.28 -11.96
N CYS A 52 -1.79 -0.75 -11.30
CA CYS A 52 -0.49 -1.41 -11.19
C CYS A 52 -0.07 -1.51 -9.73
N TYR A 53 0.70 -2.56 -9.44
CA TYR A 53 1.35 -2.69 -8.16
C TYR A 53 2.48 -1.67 -8.05
N ARG A 54 2.54 -0.94 -6.93
CA ARG A 54 3.56 0.06 -6.65
C ARG A 54 4.37 -0.35 -5.42
N CYS A 55 5.69 -0.38 -5.57
CA CYS A 55 6.64 -0.59 -4.49
C CYS A 55 7.95 0.09 -4.83
N LEU A 56 8.42 0.98 -3.96
CA LEU A 56 9.64 1.76 -4.21
C LEU A 56 10.92 1.01 -3.87
N PHE A 57 10.85 -0.03 -3.05
CA PHE A 57 12.00 -0.84 -2.67
C PHE A 57 11.58 -2.27 -2.34
N GLU A 58 11.76 -3.16 -3.32
CA GLU A 58 11.42 -4.57 -3.24
C GLU A 58 12.69 -5.42 -3.32
N THR A 59 12.82 -6.41 -2.44
CA THR A 59 13.86 -7.46 -2.54
C THR A 59 13.20 -8.82 -2.73
N LYS A 60 13.96 -9.79 -3.26
CA LYS A 60 13.45 -11.16 -3.46
C LYS A 60 13.11 -11.84 -2.14
N GLU A 61 13.87 -11.55 -1.09
CA GLU A 61 13.82 -12.25 0.19
C GLU A 61 12.77 -11.66 1.13
N LEU A 62 12.61 -10.34 1.13
CA LEU A 62 11.77 -9.63 2.09
C LEU A 62 10.53 -9.00 1.45
N GLY A 63 10.40 -9.05 0.12
CA GLY A 63 9.32 -8.39 -0.60
C GLY A 63 9.44 -6.86 -0.51
N CYS A 64 8.30 -6.17 -0.43
CA CYS A 64 8.28 -4.70 -0.41
C CYS A 64 8.59 -4.15 0.98
N LEU A 65 9.74 -3.50 1.13
CA LEU A 65 10.24 -3.02 2.42
C LEU A 65 9.67 -1.67 2.85
N LEU A 66 9.26 -0.84 1.89
CA LEU A 66 8.73 0.52 2.14
C LEU A 66 7.20 0.59 2.07
N GLY A 67 6.53 -0.56 2.13
CA GLY A 67 5.09 -0.68 1.94
C GLY A 67 4.71 -0.64 0.45
N SER A 68 3.73 -1.46 0.09
CA SER A 68 3.17 -1.51 -1.25
C SER A 68 1.87 -0.72 -1.33
N ASP A 69 1.61 -0.16 -2.51
CA ASP A 69 0.35 0.52 -2.83
C ASP A 69 -0.10 0.15 -4.25
N THR A 70 -1.23 0.69 -4.70
CA THR A 70 -1.72 0.64 -6.07
C THR A 70 -1.65 2.02 -6.70
N CYS A 71 -1.04 2.12 -7.88
CA CYS A 71 -1.15 3.32 -8.70
C CYS A 71 -2.14 3.09 -9.84
N LEU A 72 -2.84 4.17 -10.22
CA LEU A 72 -3.82 4.19 -11.31
C LEU A 72 -3.32 5.12 -12.41
N VAL A 73 -3.31 4.64 -13.65
CA VAL A 73 -2.98 5.45 -14.83
C VAL A 73 -4.00 5.27 -15.94
N PRO A 74 -4.24 6.26 -16.82
CA PRO A 74 -5.19 6.12 -17.91
C PRO A 74 -4.86 4.92 -18.82
N LYS A 75 -5.87 4.25 -19.38
CA LYS A 75 -5.64 3.21 -20.39
C LYS A 75 -4.75 3.70 -21.53
N GLY A 76 -3.89 2.81 -22.03
CA GLY A 76 -2.81 3.13 -22.96
C GLY A 76 -1.49 3.48 -22.28
N SER A 77 -1.49 3.63 -20.96
CA SER A 77 -0.30 3.63 -20.08
C SER A 77 0.19 2.21 -19.79
N SER A 78 1.27 2.05 -19.02
CA SER A 78 1.80 0.73 -18.63
C SER A 78 2.08 0.62 -17.12
N CYS A 79 2.15 -0.61 -16.64
CA CYS A 79 2.84 -0.93 -15.41
C CYS A 79 4.32 -1.13 -15.71
N MET A 80 5.18 -0.72 -14.79
CA MET A 80 6.63 -0.76 -14.91
C MET A 80 7.23 -1.57 -13.77
N THR A 81 8.31 -2.28 -14.08
CA THR A 81 9.23 -2.87 -13.11
C THR A 81 10.65 -2.52 -13.53
N LEU A 82 11.36 -1.83 -12.66
CA LEU A 82 12.80 -1.62 -12.78
C LEU A 82 13.52 -2.65 -11.93
N LEU A 83 14.51 -3.30 -12.51
CA LEU A 83 15.39 -4.26 -11.86
C LEU A 83 16.79 -3.64 -11.79
N ILE A 84 17.26 -3.41 -10.56
CA ILE A 84 18.54 -2.78 -10.28
C ILE A 84 19.50 -3.86 -9.78
N LYS A 85 20.63 -4.02 -10.47
CA LYS A 85 21.60 -5.10 -10.22
C LYS A 85 23.01 -4.57 -10.15
N ASN A 86 23.87 -5.23 -9.37
CA ASN A 86 25.32 -5.04 -9.45
C ASN A 86 26.06 -6.38 -9.60
N ASN A 87 27.37 -6.31 -9.83
CA ASN A 87 28.21 -7.50 -10.02
C ASN A 87 28.46 -8.30 -8.74
N SER A 88 28.14 -7.75 -7.55
CA SER A 88 28.25 -8.46 -6.27
C SER A 88 27.03 -9.34 -5.96
N GLY A 89 26.03 -9.38 -6.85
CA GLY A 89 24.80 -10.14 -6.66
C GLY A 89 23.69 -9.39 -5.91
N PHE A 90 23.88 -8.10 -5.61
CA PHE A 90 22.80 -7.27 -5.11
C PHE A 90 21.72 -7.11 -6.19
N GLU A 91 20.48 -7.37 -5.81
CA GLU A 91 19.31 -7.24 -6.69
C GLU A 91 18.16 -6.61 -5.92
N THR A 92 17.62 -5.52 -6.46
CA THR A 92 16.38 -4.89 -5.95
C THR A 92 15.48 -4.50 -7.10
N MET A 93 14.20 -4.37 -6.81
CA MET A 93 13.17 -4.00 -7.77
C MET A 93 12.41 -2.76 -7.32
N VAL A 94 11.98 -1.98 -8.30
CA VAL A 94 11.03 -0.87 -8.16
C VAL A 94 9.87 -1.17 -9.08
N SER A 95 8.65 -1.11 -8.55
CA SER A 95 7.42 -1.26 -9.34
C SER A 95 6.59 -0.01 -9.25
N ASP A 96 6.08 0.46 -10.39
CA ASP A 96 5.26 1.67 -10.44
C ASP A 96 4.42 1.68 -11.73
N CYS A 97 3.64 2.74 -11.92
CA CYS A 97 2.96 3.04 -13.16
C CYS A 97 3.85 3.88 -14.08
N ARG A 98 3.59 3.80 -15.38
CA ARG A 98 4.18 4.70 -16.39
C ARG A 98 3.13 5.23 -17.32
N SER A 99 3.09 6.55 -17.44
CA SER A 99 2.15 7.22 -18.35
C SER A 99 2.48 6.92 -19.81
N LYS A 100 1.51 7.15 -20.69
CA LYS A 100 1.65 6.95 -22.13
C LYS A 100 2.84 7.72 -22.72
N GLU A 101 3.10 8.93 -22.23
CA GLU A 101 4.17 9.81 -22.69
C GLU A 101 5.56 9.31 -22.28
N GLN A 102 5.63 8.49 -21.23
CA GLN A 102 6.86 7.92 -20.67
C GLN A 102 7.11 6.48 -21.12
N LEU A 103 6.32 5.94 -22.05
CA LEU A 103 6.46 4.55 -22.48
C LEU A 103 7.80 4.24 -23.16
N SER A 104 8.51 5.26 -23.64
CA SER A 104 9.89 5.07 -24.10
C SER A 104 10.75 4.44 -23.02
N ASP A 105 10.49 4.71 -21.74
CA ASP A 105 11.24 4.14 -20.62
C ASP A 105 11.20 2.60 -20.56
N CYS A 106 10.23 1.96 -21.20
CA CYS A 106 9.98 0.52 -21.20
C CYS A 106 11.00 -0.32 -22.01
N SER A 107 11.76 0.30 -22.90
CA SER A 107 12.59 -0.41 -23.88
C SER A 107 14.10 -0.25 -23.64
N TYR A 108 14.49 0.37 -22.52
CA TYR A 108 15.89 0.72 -22.27
C TYR A 108 16.46 0.00 -21.06
N THR A 109 17.46 -0.84 -21.31
CA THR A 109 18.51 -1.13 -20.32
C THR A 109 19.43 0.08 -20.26
N ARG A 110 19.74 0.58 -19.05
CA ARG A 110 20.57 1.76 -18.85
C ARG A 110 21.63 1.47 -17.80
N ALA A 111 22.81 2.06 -17.96
CA ALA A 111 23.75 2.16 -16.85
C ALA A 111 23.10 3.00 -15.74
N SER A 112 23.22 2.55 -14.49
CA SER A 112 22.75 3.33 -13.36
C SER A 112 23.61 4.60 -13.20
N PRO A 113 23.03 5.72 -12.73
CA PRO A 113 23.82 6.86 -12.25
C PRO A 113 24.80 6.49 -11.12
N VAL A 114 24.53 5.38 -10.42
CA VAL A 114 25.41 4.83 -9.40
C VAL A 114 26.39 3.83 -10.03
N PHE A 115 27.69 4.09 -9.89
CA PHE A 115 28.73 3.26 -10.49
C PHE A 115 28.64 1.80 -10.04
N GLY A 116 28.81 0.87 -11.00
CA GLY A 116 28.75 -0.57 -10.76
C GLY A 116 27.33 -1.17 -10.74
N PHE A 117 26.29 -0.36 -10.98
CA PHE A 117 24.91 -0.81 -11.06
C PHE A 117 24.34 -0.71 -12.49
N TRP A 118 23.42 -1.62 -12.80
CA TRP A 118 22.67 -1.69 -14.04
C TRP A 118 21.18 -1.61 -13.76
N ILE A 119 20.43 -0.92 -14.62
CA ILE A 119 18.98 -0.78 -14.54
C ILE A 119 18.36 -1.43 -15.76
N PHE A 120 17.52 -2.43 -15.52
CA PHE A 120 16.71 -3.08 -16.55
C PHE A 120 15.25 -2.69 -16.37
N SER A 121 14.62 -2.31 -17.46
CA SER A 121 13.23 -1.86 -17.48
C SER A 121 12.34 -2.92 -18.11
N ARG A 122 11.18 -3.19 -17.50
CA ARG A 122 10.14 -4.07 -18.06
C ARG A 122 8.79 -3.43 -17.88
N CYS A 123 8.01 -3.39 -18.95
CA CYS A 123 6.63 -2.93 -18.92
C CYS A 123 5.63 -4.00 -19.30
N CYS A 124 4.42 -3.85 -18.78
CA CYS A 124 3.27 -4.67 -19.13
C CYS A 124 1.99 -3.84 -19.05
N PHE A 125 0.91 -4.28 -19.72
CA PHE A 125 -0.25 -3.43 -20.03
C PHE A 125 -1.57 -3.97 -19.47
N GLN A 126 -1.51 -4.89 -18.51
CA GLN A 126 -2.69 -5.49 -17.87
C GLN A 126 -2.72 -5.14 -16.39
N ASN A 127 -3.92 -5.11 -15.80
CA ASN A 127 -4.08 -4.80 -14.39
C ASN A 127 -3.19 -5.72 -13.53
N PHE A 128 -2.39 -5.13 -12.65
CA PHE A 128 -1.49 -5.80 -11.72
C PHE A 128 -0.51 -6.79 -12.37
N CYS A 129 -0.19 -6.65 -13.66
CA CYS A 129 0.77 -7.52 -14.33
C CYS A 129 2.18 -7.45 -13.73
N ASN A 130 2.52 -6.32 -13.10
CA ASN A 130 3.76 -6.11 -12.38
C ASN A 130 3.66 -6.47 -10.87
N ASN A 131 2.62 -7.19 -10.43
CA ASN A 131 2.58 -7.74 -9.08
C ASN A 131 3.60 -8.89 -8.94
N PRO A 132 4.38 -8.99 -7.85
CA PRO A 132 5.35 -10.07 -7.64
C PRO A 132 4.83 -11.47 -7.95
N GLN A 133 3.58 -11.79 -7.56
CA GLN A 133 2.96 -13.09 -7.82
C GLN A 133 2.73 -13.34 -9.33
N ASN A 134 2.42 -12.28 -10.08
CA ASN A 134 2.13 -12.35 -11.51
C ASN A 134 3.41 -12.31 -12.37
N ARG A 135 4.49 -11.70 -11.86
CA ARG A 135 5.79 -11.65 -12.56
C ARG A 135 6.42 -13.03 -12.72
N MET A 136 6.22 -13.93 -11.76
CA MET A 136 6.78 -15.29 -11.81
C MET A 136 6.24 -16.12 -12.97
N ILE A 137 5.05 -15.80 -13.48
CA ILE A 137 4.39 -16.53 -14.57
C ILE A 137 5.07 -16.26 -15.93
N TYR A 138 5.86 -15.18 -16.05
CA TYR A 138 6.53 -14.78 -17.29
C TYR A 138 8.05 -15.07 -17.30
N ILE A 139 8.54 -15.87 -16.34
CA ILE A 139 9.98 -16.20 -16.19
C ILE A 139 10.23 -17.72 -16.37
N SER A 140 9.23 -18.52 -16.77
CA SER A 140 9.40 -19.94 -17.13
C SER A 140 10.03 -20.14 -18.51
#